data_AF-A0A7Y1UXF0-F1
#
_entry.id   AF-A0A7Y1UXF0-F1
#
_cell.length_a   1.000
_cell.length_b   1.000
_cell.length_c   1.000
_cell.angle_alpha   90.00
_cell.angle_beta   90.00
_cell.angle_gamma   90.00
#
_symmetry.space_group_name_H-M   'P 1'
#
loop_
_entity.id
_entity.type
_entity.pdbx_description
1 polymer ?
#
loop_
_entity_poly.entity_id
_entity_poly.type
_entity_poly.pdbx_seq_one_letter_code
_entity_poly.pdbx_strand_id
1 'polypeptide(L)'
;KLSDCSSKDPEVSEVFIVEGDSAGGSALQARDSTFQAILPIRGKIINVEKNRLAKVLQNTEIQSLITAIGTGIGDEMDITKARYHRVVLLTDADVDGSHIRTLLLTFFFRHMPELIEAGYVYIAQPPLYSIKAGTKLQWAYNDARLDEIKQELEGRKLNIQRFKGLGEMNAEQLWETTMDPAVRQLLRVDLEDQFRAEEVFATLMGNDVEARRKFIQTNAKDVRFLDI
;
A
#
# COMPACT_ATOMS: atom_id res chain seq x y z
N LYS A 1 -17.73 1.97 5.23
CA LYS A 1 -16.85 2.28 4.07
C LYS A 1 -16.27 1.02 3.45
N LEU A 2 -15.95 0.01 4.26
CA LEU A 2 -15.57 -1.31 3.77
C LEU A 2 -16.63 -1.88 2.81
N SER A 3 -16.18 -2.28 1.62
CA SER A 3 -16.91 -3.15 0.71
C SER A 3 -16.34 -4.55 0.87
N ASP A 4 -17.04 -5.41 1.61
CA ASP A 4 -16.53 -6.72 2.01
C ASP A 4 -16.54 -7.74 0.85
N CYS A 5 -15.78 -8.82 0.99
CA CYS A 5 -15.85 -9.99 0.12
C CYS A 5 -16.90 -11.00 0.62
N SER A 6 -17.31 -11.94 -0.23
CA SER A 6 -18.31 -12.95 0.14
C SER A 6 -17.71 -14.12 0.94
N SER A 7 -16.44 -14.46 0.69
CA SER A 7 -15.71 -15.49 1.44
C SER A 7 -15.67 -15.18 2.93
N LYS A 8 -15.78 -16.23 3.74
CA LYS A 8 -15.64 -16.19 5.20
C LYS A 8 -14.35 -16.86 5.68
N ASP A 9 -13.58 -17.41 4.75
CA ASP A 9 -12.27 -18.00 5.04
C ASP A 9 -11.19 -16.91 4.99
N PRO A 10 -10.57 -16.55 6.12
CA PRO A 10 -9.54 -15.52 6.17
C PRO A 10 -8.29 -15.84 5.34
N GLU A 11 -7.96 -17.13 5.14
CA GLU A 11 -6.73 -17.54 4.44
C GLU A 11 -6.73 -17.16 2.96
N VAL A 12 -7.91 -17.25 2.34
CA VAL A 12 -8.10 -16.86 0.93
C VAL A 12 -8.51 -15.40 0.78
N SER A 13 -9.05 -14.80 1.85
CA SER A 13 -9.60 -13.44 1.80
C SER A 13 -8.53 -12.37 1.96
N GLU A 14 -8.69 -11.28 1.22
CA GLU A 14 -7.78 -10.15 1.24
C GLU A 14 -8.53 -8.83 1.30
N VAL A 15 -7.92 -7.82 1.90
CA VAL A 15 -8.45 -6.46 1.93
C VAL A 15 -7.44 -5.48 1.34
N PHE A 16 -7.87 -4.72 0.34
CA PHE A 16 -7.11 -3.61 -0.20
C PHE A 16 -7.48 -2.33 0.54
N ILE A 17 -6.48 -1.72 1.19
CA ILE A 17 -6.58 -0.37 1.75
C ILE A 17 -6.17 0.60 0.66
N VAL A 18 -7.14 1.33 0.11
CA VAL A 18 -6.98 2.12 -1.12
C VAL A 18 -6.95 3.60 -0.81
N GLU A 19 -5.99 4.32 -1.38
CA GLU A 19 -5.91 5.78 -1.29
C GLU A 19 -7.03 6.47 -2.08
N GLY A 20 -7.96 7.11 -1.38
CA GLY A 20 -9.02 7.94 -1.97
C GLY A 20 -10.24 7.18 -2.48
N ASP A 21 -11.39 7.87 -2.53
CA ASP A 21 -12.65 7.27 -3.00
C ASP A 21 -12.63 6.99 -4.51
N SER A 22 -11.90 7.78 -5.30
CA SER A 22 -11.83 7.60 -6.75
C SER A 22 -11.19 6.28 -7.11
N ALA A 23 -9.98 6.03 -6.60
CA ALA A 23 -9.29 4.75 -6.78
C ALA A 23 -10.05 3.61 -6.09
N GLY A 24 -10.64 3.86 -4.92
CA GLY A 24 -11.52 2.90 -4.24
C GLY A 24 -12.72 2.47 -5.08
N GLY A 25 -13.30 3.38 -5.87
CA GLY A 25 -14.38 3.10 -6.81
C GLY A 25 -13.93 2.22 -7.97
N SER A 26 -12.79 2.54 -8.60
CA SER A 26 -12.19 1.69 -9.65
C SER A 26 -11.84 0.30 -9.11
N ALA A 27 -11.24 0.22 -7.92
CA ALA A 27 -10.90 -1.04 -7.25
C ALA A 27 -12.14 -1.87 -6.92
N LEU A 28 -13.22 -1.23 -6.45
CA LEU A 28 -14.48 -1.91 -6.17
C LEU A 28 -15.10 -2.55 -7.42
N GLN A 29 -14.96 -1.90 -8.58
CA GLN A 29 -15.44 -2.42 -9.86
C GLN A 29 -14.53 -3.50 -10.44
N ALA A 30 -13.22 -3.40 -10.20
CA ALA A 30 -12.21 -4.32 -10.71
C ALA A 30 -12.17 -5.66 -9.97
N ARG A 31 -12.44 -5.64 -8.67
CA ARG A 31 -12.17 -6.76 -7.76
C ARG A 31 -12.92 -8.05 -8.11
N ASP A 32 -12.34 -9.17 -7.70
CA ASP A 32 -13.12 -10.38 -7.46
C ASP A 32 -13.81 -10.28 -6.09
N SER A 33 -15.11 -10.00 -6.11
CA SER A 33 -15.91 -9.86 -4.89
C SER A 33 -15.98 -11.11 -4.02
N THR A 34 -15.53 -12.25 -4.53
CA THR A 34 -15.47 -13.51 -3.79
C THR A 34 -14.45 -13.44 -2.66
N PHE A 35 -13.25 -12.93 -2.92
CA PHE A 35 -12.15 -12.96 -1.96
C PHE A 35 -11.49 -11.60 -1.70
N GLN A 36 -11.77 -10.57 -2.50
CA GLN A 36 -11.16 -9.25 -2.36
C GLN A 36 -12.13 -8.25 -1.75
N ALA A 37 -11.80 -7.69 -0.59
CA ALA A 37 -12.49 -6.59 0.06
C ALA A 37 -11.78 -5.26 -0.23
N ILE A 38 -12.52 -4.16 -0.29
CA ILE A 38 -11.98 -2.82 -0.56
C ILE A 38 -12.31 -1.87 0.59
N LEU A 39 -11.30 -1.22 1.14
CA LEU A 39 -11.40 -0.20 2.17
C LEU A 39 -10.77 1.11 1.68
N PRO A 40 -11.54 2.06 1.15
CA PRO A 40 -11.01 3.36 0.79
C PRO A 40 -10.72 4.20 2.04
N ILE A 41 -9.53 4.81 2.08
CA ILE A 41 -9.11 5.77 3.10
C ILE A 41 -9.04 7.18 2.51
N ARG A 42 -9.48 8.18 3.28
CA ARG A 42 -9.51 9.57 2.81
C ARG A 42 -8.48 10.43 3.50
N GLY A 43 -7.71 11.15 2.69
CA GLY A 43 -6.67 12.05 3.17
C GLY A 43 -5.55 11.32 3.89
N LYS A 44 -4.69 12.09 4.57
CA LYS A 44 -3.57 11.54 5.32
C LYS A 44 -4.06 10.92 6.63
N ILE A 45 -3.69 9.67 6.86
CA ILE A 45 -3.94 8.98 8.13
C ILE A 45 -3.30 9.76 9.28
N ILE A 46 -3.94 9.76 10.45
CA ILE A 46 -3.36 10.38 11.64
C ILE A 46 -2.04 9.67 12.00
N ASN A 47 -0.96 10.45 12.18
CA ASN A 47 0.30 9.89 12.65
C ASN A 47 0.13 9.44 14.11
N VAL A 48 0.08 8.13 14.32
CA VAL A 48 -0.15 7.53 15.65
C VAL A 48 1.03 7.70 16.60
N GLU A 49 2.25 7.86 16.06
CA GLU A 49 3.46 8.10 16.86
C GLU A 49 3.42 9.46 17.57
N LYS A 50 2.85 10.48 16.91
CA LYS A 50 2.77 11.84 17.46
C LYS A 50 1.57 12.09 18.35
N ASN A 51 0.52 11.28 18.20
CA ASN A 51 -0.77 11.56 18.80
C ASN A 51 -1.08 10.56 19.92
N ARG A 52 -1.72 11.04 20.98
CA ARG A 52 -2.18 10.17 22.08
C ARG A 52 -3.22 9.17 21.56
N LEU A 53 -3.21 7.95 22.11
CA LEU A 53 -4.10 6.86 21.74
C LEU A 53 -5.58 7.28 21.69
N ALA A 54 -6.07 8.02 22.69
CA ALA A 54 -7.45 8.50 22.72
C ALA A 54 -7.85 9.32 21.48
N LYS A 55 -6.94 10.12 20.93
CA LYS A 55 -7.18 10.91 19.70
C LYS A 55 -7.10 10.03 18.46
N VAL A 56 -6.18 9.06 18.44
CA VAL A 56 -6.05 8.07 17.37
C VAL A 56 -7.33 7.25 17.23
N LEU A 57 -7.88 6.77 18.35
CA LEU A 57 -9.11 5.98 18.39
C LEU A 57 -10.39 6.77 18.05
N GLN A 58 -10.35 8.11 18.10
CA GLN A 58 -11.44 8.96 17.64
C GLN A 58 -11.41 9.20 16.12
N ASN A 59 -10.33 8.82 15.43
CA ASN A 59 -10.22 9.02 13.99
C ASN A 59 -11.04 7.96 13.22
N THR A 60 -11.89 8.41 12.30
CA THR A 60 -12.81 7.55 11.55
C THR A 60 -12.10 6.54 10.64
N GLU A 61 -10.96 6.90 10.06
CA GLU A 61 -10.20 6.01 9.19
C GLU A 61 -9.54 4.90 10.01
N ILE A 62 -8.96 5.25 11.18
CA ILE A 62 -8.40 4.28 12.12
C ILE A 62 -9.48 3.32 12.65
N GLN A 63 -10.65 3.85 13.07
CA GLN A 63 -11.76 3.01 13.50
C GLN A 63 -12.22 2.05 12.38
N SER A 64 -12.26 2.54 11.14
CA SER A 64 -12.61 1.73 9.97
C SER A 64 -11.59 0.62 9.73
N LEU A 65 -10.28 0.91 9.87
CA LEU A 65 -9.20 -0.07 9.75
C LEU A 65 -9.31 -1.15 10.84
N ILE A 66 -9.41 -0.76 12.11
CA ILE A 66 -9.55 -1.69 13.25
C ILE A 66 -10.76 -2.61 13.06
N THR A 67 -11.90 -2.03 12.70
CA THR A 67 -13.14 -2.79 12.48
C THR A 67 -13.04 -3.72 11.27
N ALA A 68 -12.39 -3.28 10.19
CA ALA A 68 -12.21 -4.11 9.00
C ALA A 68 -11.34 -5.33 9.31
N ILE A 69 -10.21 -5.13 9.99
CA ILE A 69 -9.24 -6.19 10.28
C ILE A 69 -9.77 -7.17 11.33
N GLY A 70 -10.42 -6.66 12.38
CA GLY A 70 -11.12 -7.48 13.38
C GLY A 70 -10.24 -8.06 14.50
N THR A 71 -8.92 -7.86 14.47
CA THR A 71 -7.99 -8.40 15.48
C THR A 71 -8.03 -7.67 16.81
N GLY A 72 -8.59 -6.46 16.90
CA GLY A 72 -8.29 -5.54 18.00
C GLY A 72 -6.92 -4.90 17.83
N ILE A 73 -6.43 -4.20 18.87
CA ILE A 73 -5.14 -3.50 18.86
C ILE A 73 -4.40 -3.63 20.19
N GLY A 74 -3.07 -3.48 20.17
CA GLY A 74 -2.24 -3.45 21.37
C GLY A 74 -2.45 -4.70 22.22
N ASP A 75 -2.64 -4.50 23.53
CA ASP A 75 -2.78 -5.61 24.50
C ASP A 75 -4.06 -6.46 24.29
N GLU A 76 -5.06 -5.94 23.58
CA GLU A 76 -6.30 -6.66 23.26
C GLU A 76 -6.26 -7.33 21.88
N MET A 77 -5.10 -7.28 21.20
CA MET A 77 -4.95 -7.88 19.88
C MET A 77 -5.03 -9.41 19.96
N ASP A 78 -5.72 -10.00 18.98
CA ASP A 78 -5.85 -11.43 18.78
C ASP A 78 -5.79 -11.72 17.27
N ILE A 79 -4.62 -12.18 16.82
CA ILE A 79 -4.38 -12.50 15.40
C ILE A 79 -5.33 -13.58 14.87
N THR A 80 -5.85 -14.48 15.72
CA THR A 80 -6.77 -15.55 15.29
C THR A 80 -8.12 -15.02 14.83
N LYS A 81 -8.44 -13.76 15.17
CA LYS A 81 -9.64 -13.05 14.71
C LYS A 81 -9.42 -12.24 13.44
N ALA A 82 -8.22 -12.30 12.85
CA ALA A 82 -7.94 -11.63 11.58
C ALA A 82 -8.95 -12.09 10.52
N ARG A 83 -9.64 -11.11 9.92
CA ARG A 83 -10.64 -11.38 8.89
C ARG A 83 -10.04 -11.61 7.50
N TYR A 84 -8.80 -11.20 7.31
CA TYR A 84 -8.07 -11.26 6.05
C TYR A 84 -6.60 -11.62 6.35
N HIS A 85 -6.08 -12.68 5.76
CA HIS A 85 -4.66 -13.03 5.86
C HIS A 85 -3.78 -12.28 4.85
N ARG A 86 -4.40 -11.42 4.04
CA ARG A 86 -3.70 -10.47 3.17
C ARG A 86 -4.30 -9.07 3.32
N VAL A 87 -3.56 -8.18 3.95
CA VAL A 87 -3.84 -6.75 4.06
C VAL A 87 -2.93 -6.03 3.08
N VAL A 88 -3.49 -5.57 1.97
CA VAL A 88 -2.73 -4.99 0.86
C VAL A 88 -2.85 -3.46 0.89
N LEU A 89 -1.72 -2.77 1.01
CA LEU A 89 -1.65 -1.30 0.93
C LEU A 89 -1.55 -0.91 -0.54
N LEU A 90 -2.59 -0.26 -1.07
CA LEU A 90 -2.68 0.20 -2.44
C LEU A 90 -2.76 1.74 -2.44
N THR A 91 -1.60 2.37 -2.47
CA THR A 91 -1.43 3.83 -2.47
C THR A 91 -0.87 4.29 -3.82
N ASP A 92 -0.98 5.58 -4.10
CA ASP A 92 -0.41 6.17 -5.31
C ASP A 92 1.12 6.02 -5.34
N ALA A 93 1.68 6.00 -6.55
CA ALA A 93 3.12 5.86 -6.77
C ALA A 93 3.90 7.17 -6.55
N ASP A 94 3.23 8.22 -6.06
CA ASP A 94 3.82 9.53 -5.80
C ASP A 94 4.35 9.67 -4.36
N VAL A 95 4.77 10.89 -4.03
CA VAL A 95 5.33 11.22 -2.71
C VAL A 95 4.26 11.23 -1.61
N ASP A 96 3.01 11.52 -1.94
CA ASP A 96 1.91 11.55 -0.99
C ASP A 96 1.42 10.13 -0.67
N GLY A 97 1.33 9.25 -1.66
CA GLY A 97 1.08 7.83 -1.47
C GLY A 97 2.17 7.16 -0.64
N SER A 98 3.44 7.51 -0.88
CA SER A 98 4.57 7.05 -0.04
C SER A 98 4.47 7.50 1.42
N HIS A 99 3.92 8.70 1.66
CA HIS A 99 3.67 9.20 3.01
C HIS A 99 2.50 8.48 3.68
N ILE A 100 1.39 8.27 2.98
CA ILE A 100 0.24 7.49 3.49
C ILE A 100 0.67 6.06 3.82
N ARG A 101 1.45 5.42 2.94
CA ARG A 101 2.03 4.10 3.17
C ARG A 101 2.86 4.07 4.46
N THR A 102 3.74 5.05 4.67
CA THR A 102 4.53 5.16 5.91
C THR A 102 3.63 5.31 7.15
N LEU A 103 2.56 6.10 7.08
CA LEU A 103 1.61 6.28 8.19
C LEU A 103 0.86 4.98 8.51
N LEU A 104 0.42 4.23 7.49
CA LEU A 104 -0.22 2.93 7.65
C LEU A 104 0.74 1.90 8.25
N LEU A 105 1.98 1.81 7.75
CA LEU A 105 3.00 0.92 8.31
C LEU A 105 3.31 1.27 9.77
N THR A 106 3.35 2.56 10.11
CA THR A 106 3.49 3.01 11.51
C THR A 106 2.31 2.53 12.35
N PHE A 107 1.08 2.64 11.84
CA PHE A 107 -0.10 2.14 12.55
C PHE A 107 -0.02 0.62 12.79
N PHE A 108 0.30 -0.17 11.75
CA PHE A 108 0.46 -1.62 11.89
C PHE A 108 1.56 -1.98 12.87
N PHE A 109 2.75 -1.38 12.75
CA PHE A 109 3.86 -1.66 13.65
C PHE A 109 3.53 -1.33 15.12
N ARG A 110 2.84 -0.22 15.38
CA ARG A 110 2.53 0.22 16.75
C ARG A 110 1.35 -0.48 17.41
N HIS A 111 0.35 -0.88 16.62
CA HIS A 111 -0.93 -1.31 17.16
C HIS A 111 -1.36 -2.69 16.70
N MET A 112 -0.75 -3.23 15.64
CA MET A 112 -1.04 -4.56 15.11
C MET A 112 0.23 -5.31 14.64
N PRO A 113 1.30 -5.38 15.45
CA PRO A 113 2.58 -5.93 15.01
C PRO A 113 2.49 -7.39 14.56
N GLU A 114 1.60 -8.19 15.18
CA GLU A 114 1.41 -9.61 14.83
C GLU A 114 0.94 -9.80 13.38
N LEU A 115 0.30 -8.81 12.73
CA LEU A 115 -0.04 -8.89 11.31
C LEU A 115 1.22 -8.84 10.42
N ILE A 116 2.23 -8.06 10.82
CA ILE A 116 3.49 -7.97 10.10
C ILE A 116 4.28 -9.26 10.33
N GLU A 117 4.38 -9.71 11.58
CA GLU A 117 5.10 -10.93 11.95
C GLU A 117 4.50 -12.19 11.30
N ALA A 118 3.18 -12.26 11.18
CA ALA A 118 2.49 -13.33 10.47
C ALA A 118 2.64 -13.24 8.93
N GLY A 119 3.24 -12.16 8.40
CA GLY A 119 3.40 -11.93 6.97
C GLY A 119 2.09 -11.61 6.25
N TYR A 120 1.14 -10.98 6.94
CA TYR A 120 -0.17 -10.63 6.38
C TYR A 120 -0.19 -9.25 5.72
N VAL A 121 0.80 -8.39 5.96
CA VAL A 121 0.85 -7.03 5.38
C VAL A 121 1.63 -7.03 4.07
N TYR A 122 1.03 -6.47 3.02
CA TYR A 122 1.59 -6.39 1.67
C TYR A 122 1.49 -4.97 1.12
N ILE A 123 2.37 -4.62 0.19
CA ILE A 123 2.32 -3.37 -0.57
C ILE A 123 2.13 -3.72 -2.03
N ALA A 124 1.06 -3.22 -2.65
CA ALA A 124 0.85 -3.38 -4.08
C ALA A 124 1.79 -2.46 -4.88
N GLN A 125 2.21 -2.91 -6.05
CA GLN A 125 3.06 -2.14 -6.97
C GLN A 125 2.28 -1.82 -8.25
N PRO A 126 1.57 -0.68 -8.32
CA PRO A 126 0.90 -0.25 -9.55
C PRO A 126 1.90 0.11 -10.66
N PRO A 127 1.53 -0.04 -11.93
CA PRO A 127 2.37 0.36 -13.04
C PRO A 127 2.48 1.89 -13.13
N LEU A 128 3.64 2.37 -13.55
CA LEU A 128 3.86 3.80 -13.82
C LEU A 128 3.44 4.19 -15.24
N TYR A 129 3.47 3.24 -16.17
CA TYR A 129 3.21 3.49 -17.59
C TYR A 129 2.36 2.41 -18.25
N SER A 130 1.53 2.83 -19.20
CA SER A 130 0.96 1.97 -20.25
C SER A 130 1.60 2.31 -21.59
N ILE A 131 1.96 1.28 -22.35
CA ILE A 131 2.59 1.42 -23.66
C ILE A 131 1.76 0.64 -24.67
N LYS A 132 1.15 1.34 -25.61
CA LYS A 132 0.35 0.76 -26.69
C LYS A 132 1.04 0.90 -28.04
N ALA A 133 1.21 -0.21 -28.74
CA ALA A 133 1.76 -0.28 -30.10
C ALA A 133 0.82 -1.11 -30.99
N GLY A 134 -0.06 -0.43 -31.74
CA GLY A 134 -1.14 -1.10 -32.48
C GLY A 134 -2.12 -1.78 -31.52
N THR A 135 -2.19 -3.11 -31.56
CA THR A 135 -3.01 -3.94 -30.67
C THR A 135 -2.26 -4.43 -29.43
N LYS A 136 -0.93 -4.31 -29.37
CA LYS A 136 -0.12 -4.76 -28.24
C LYS A 136 -0.15 -3.70 -27.13
N LEU A 137 -0.56 -4.10 -25.93
CA LEU A 137 -0.51 -3.29 -24.71
C LEU A 137 0.53 -3.92 -23.75
N GLN A 138 1.41 -3.10 -23.21
CA GLN A 138 2.40 -3.50 -22.20
C GLN A 138 2.43 -2.49 -21.05
N TRP A 139 2.80 -2.96 -19.88
CA TRP A 139 2.89 -2.17 -18.65
C TRP A 139 4.35 -2.03 -18.22
N ALA A 140 4.72 -0.85 -17.71
CA ALA A 140 6.03 -0.64 -17.10
C ALA A 140 5.87 -0.09 -15.68
N TYR A 141 6.59 -0.71 -14.74
CA TYR A 141 6.56 -0.40 -13.31
C TYR A 141 7.71 0.53 -12.89
N ASN A 142 8.66 0.77 -13.79
CA ASN A 142 9.78 1.68 -13.61
C ASN A 142 10.27 2.22 -14.96
N ASP A 143 11.13 3.24 -14.91
CA ASP A 143 11.66 3.89 -16.12
C ASP A 143 12.57 2.95 -16.94
N ALA A 144 13.32 2.06 -16.27
CA ALA A 144 14.17 1.09 -16.96
C ALA A 144 13.34 0.15 -17.86
N ARG A 145 12.24 -0.40 -17.34
CA ARG A 145 11.34 -1.27 -18.10
C ARG A 145 10.63 -0.52 -19.23
N LEU A 146 10.32 0.76 -19.03
CA LEU A 146 9.78 1.61 -20.09
C LEU A 146 10.78 1.72 -21.25
N ASP A 147 12.05 1.95 -20.97
CA ASP A 147 13.07 2.10 -22.00
C ASP A 147 13.38 0.78 -22.71
N GLU A 148 13.39 -0.35 -22.00
CA GLU A 148 13.44 -1.69 -22.60
C GLU A 148 12.29 -1.90 -23.59
N ILE A 149 11.05 -1.59 -23.20
CA ILE A 149 9.87 -1.75 -24.06
C ILE A 149 9.95 -0.84 -25.29
N LYS A 150 10.48 0.39 -25.15
CA LYS A 150 10.70 1.27 -26.30
C LYS A 150 11.69 0.68 -27.30
N GLN A 151 12.76 0.03 -26.82
CA GLN A 151 13.73 -0.66 -27.67
C GLN A 151 13.13 -1.91 -28.32
N GLU A 152 12.39 -2.74 -27.56
CA GLU A 152 11.69 -3.93 -28.09
C GLU A 152 10.71 -3.58 -29.23
N LEU A 153 10.13 -2.39 -29.19
CA LEU A 153 9.11 -1.91 -30.14
C LEU A 153 9.63 -0.82 -31.07
N GLU A 154 10.95 -0.72 -31.25
CA GLU A 154 11.57 0.26 -32.12
C GLU A 154 10.97 0.24 -33.54
N GLY A 155 10.80 1.42 -34.13
CA GLY A 155 10.16 1.59 -35.44
C GLY A 155 8.63 1.49 -35.45
N ARG A 156 7.98 1.22 -34.31
CA ARG A 156 6.51 1.30 -34.18
C ARG A 156 6.08 2.63 -33.59
N LYS A 157 4.88 3.09 -33.96
CA LYS A 157 4.24 4.24 -33.30
C LYS A 157 3.75 3.82 -31.91
N LEU A 158 4.38 4.36 -30.87
CA LEU A 158 4.04 4.10 -29.48
C LEU A 158 3.09 5.18 -28.96
N ASN A 159 2.03 4.77 -28.26
CA ASN A 159 1.24 5.65 -27.41
C ASN A 159 1.54 5.30 -25.95
N ILE A 160 2.22 6.21 -25.25
CA ILE A 160 2.67 6.02 -23.87
C ILE A 160 1.82 6.92 -22.97
N GLN A 161 1.11 6.31 -22.02
CA GLN A 161 0.42 7.02 -20.95
C GLN A 161 1.19 6.80 -19.65
N ARG A 162 1.43 7.89 -18.91
CA ARG A 162 1.97 7.83 -17.55
C ARG A 162 0.84 7.97 -16.55
N PHE A 163 0.79 7.09 -15.57
CA PHE A 163 -0.13 7.20 -14.44
C PHE A 163 0.53 8.01 -13.32
N LYS A 164 -0.14 9.07 -12.87
CA LYS A 164 0.31 9.84 -11.70
C LYS A 164 -0.27 9.32 -10.39
N GLY A 165 -1.41 8.67 -10.46
CA GLY A 165 -2.11 8.06 -9.33
C GLY A 165 -3.12 7.03 -9.80
N LEU A 166 -3.60 6.22 -8.86
CA LEU A 166 -4.53 5.12 -9.09
C LEU A 166 -5.88 5.60 -9.65
N GLY A 167 -6.26 6.84 -9.36
CA GLY A 167 -7.48 7.45 -9.88
C GLY A 167 -7.49 7.67 -11.41
N GLU A 168 -6.33 7.60 -12.07
CA GLU A 168 -6.21 7.69 -13.54
C GLU A 168 -6.42 6.33 -14.23
N MET A 169 -6.49 5.24 -13.46
CA MET A 169 -6.68 3.89 -13.96
C MET A 169 -8.16 3.51 -13.94
N ASN A 170 -8.62 2.89 -15.03
CA ASN A 170 -9.94 2.26 -15.05
C ASN A 170 -9.90 0.89 -14.36
N ALA A 171 -11.08 0.29 -14.14
CA ALA A 171 -11.22 -0.98 -13.43
C ALA A 171 -10.46 -2.14 -14.10
N GLU A 172 -10.52 -2.25 -15.43
CA GLU A 172 -9.84 -3.30 -16.19
C GLU A 172 -8.32 -3.20 -16.05
N GLN A 173 -7.78 -1.98 -16.20
CA GLN A 173 -6.35 -1.72 -16.03
C GLN A 173 -5.87 -2.05 -14.62
N LEU A 174 -6.67 -1.72 -13.61
CA LEU A 174 -6.33 -1.98 -12.21
C LEU A 174 -6.33 -3.49 -11.93
N TRP A 175 -7.32 -4.22 -12.46
CA TRP A 175 -7.37 -5.68 -12.38
C TRP A 175 -6.12 -6.32 -12.99
N GLU A 176 -5.85 -6.03 -14.26
CA GLU A 176 -4.77 -6.66 -15.05
C GLU A 176 -3.36 -6.38 -14.53
N THR A 177 -3.19 -5.45 -13.60
CA THR A 177 -1.85 -4.99 -13.18
C THR A 177 -1.61 -5.08 -11.68
N THR A 178 -2.65 -4.95 -10.85
CA THR A 178 -2.48 -4.83 -9.39
C THR A 178 -3.37 -5.76 -8.57
N MET A 179 -4.53 -6.16 -9.08
CA MET A 179 -5.50 -6.92 -8.29
C MET A 179 -5.57 -8.39 -8.67
N ASP A 180 -5.38 -8.74 -9.95
CA ASP A 180 -5.38 -10.12 -10.41
C ASP A 180 -4.23 -10.92 -9.78
N PRO A 181 -4.52 -11.95 -8.95
CA PRO A 181 -3.50 -12.79 -8.32
C PRO A 181 -2.52 -13.46 -9.29
N ALA A 182 -2.89 -13.65 -10.56
CA ALA A 182 -2.05 -14.31 -11.55
C ALA A 182 -0.90 -13.42 -12.06
N VAL A 183 -1.04 -12.10 -11.97
CA VAL A 183 -0.10 -11.15 -12.61
C VAL A 183 0.39 -10.02 -11.70
N ARG A 184 -0.32 -9.75 -10.61
CA ARG A 184 0.03 -8.66 -9.69
C ARG A 184 1.40 -8.84 -9.05
N GLN A 185 2.02 -7.71 -8.73
CA GLN A 185 3.25 -7.66 -7.95
C GLN A 185 2.95 -7.11 -6.55
N LEU A 186 3.17 -7.95 -5.54
CA LEU A 186 3.03 -7.59 -4.12
C LEU A 186 4.39 -7.72 -3.43
N LEU A 187 4.74 -6.71 -2.65
CA LEU A 187 5.86 -6.78 -1.71
C LEU A 187 5.31 -7.18 -0.35
N ARG A 188 5.77 -8.30 0.22
CA ARG A 188 5.43 -8.66 1.60
C ARG A 188 6.28 -7.81 2.55
N VAL A 189 5.63 -7.23 3.56
CA VAL A 189 6.33 -6.48 4.62
C VAL A 189 6.86 -7.50 5.62
N ASP A 190 8.16 -7.42 5.91
CA ASP A 190 8.84 -8.29 6.87
C ASP A 190 9.41 -7.45 8.03
N LEU A 191 9.55 -8.07 9.21
CA LEU A 191 10.11 -7.43 10.41
C LEU A 191 11.33 -8.21 10.87
N GLU A 192 12.49 -7.88 10.30
CA GLU A 192 13.75 -8.58 10.59
C GLU A 192 14.37 -8.17 11.93
N ASP A 193 14.38 -6.87 12.24
CA ASP A 193 14.97 -6.31 13.45
C ASP A 193 14.00 -5.30 14.09
N GLN A 194 13.32 -5.77 15.14
CA GLN A 194 12.34 -4.98 15.87
C GLN A 194 12.97 -3.75 16.54
N PHE A 195 14.20 -3.84 17.05
CA PHE A 195 14.86 -2.72 17.71
C PHE A 195 15.24 -1.62 16.72
N ARG A 196 15.73 -2.00 15.54
CA ARG A 196 16.02 -1.02 14.49
C ARG A 196 14.75 -0.41 13.92
N ALA A 197 13.70 -1.20 13.72
CA ALA A 197 12.40 -0.69 13.30
C ALA A 197 11.87 0.35 14.30
N GLU A 198 11.95 0.05 15.61
CA GLU A 198 11.57 0.96 16.69
C GLU A 198 12.30 2.31 16.61
N GLU A 199 13.63 2.29 16.48
CA GLU A 199 14.45 3.50 16.38
C GLU A 199 14.08 4.33 15.14
N VAL A 200 13.87 3.67 14.00
CA VAL A 200 13.50 4.33 12.74
C VAL A 200 12.12 4.96 12.84
N PHE A 201 11.11 4.25 13.38
CA PHE A 201 9.78 4.81 13.56
C PHE A 201 9.79 5.97 14.56
N ALA A 202 10.47 5.85 15.70
CA ALA A 202 10.60 6.92 16.67
C ALA A 202 11.26 8.17 16.05
N THR A 203 12.31 7.98 15.24
CA THR A 203 13.04 9.07 14.58
C THR A 203 12.19 9.74 13.48
N LEU A 204 11.63 8.95 12.57
CA LEU A 204 10.92 9.47 11.40
C LEU A 204 9.52 9.96 11.72
N MET A 205 8.83 9.29 12.65
CA MET A 205 7.41 9.52 12.93
C MET A 205 7.19 10.23 14.25
N GLY A 206 8.14 10.20 15.19
CA GLY A 206 8.01 10.80 16.53
C GLY A 206 8.04 12.32 16.56
N ASN A 207 8.14 12.91 17.75
CA ASN A 207 8.03 14.36 17.96
C ASN A 207 9.34 15.13 17.82
N ASP A 208 10.49 14.44 17.85
CA ASP A 208 11.79 15.08 17.66
C ASP A 208 11.95 15.54 16.21
N VAL A 209 12.03 16.86 16.02
CA VAL A 209 12.19 17.47 14.68
C VAL A 209 13.66 17.48 14.28
N GLU A 210 14.57 17.63 15.24
CA GLU A 210 16.00 17.73 14.99
C GLU A 210 16.59 16.37 14.61
N ALA A 211 16.25 15.32 15.36
CA ALA A 211 16.65 13.95 15.04
C ALA A 211 16.19 13.54 13.64
N ARG A 212 14.92 13.80 13.30
CA ARG A 212 14.37 13.55 11.96
C ARG A 212 15.10 14.33 10.88
N ARG A 213 15.36 15.63 11.10
CA ARG A 213 16.07 16.46 10.13
C ARG A 213 17.47 15.92 9.88
N LYS A 214 18.20 15.57 10.94
CA LYS A 214 19.54 14.99 10.85
C LYS A 214 19.52 13.66 10.11
N PHE A 215 18.57 12.78 10.42
CA PHE A 215 18.37 11.51 9.72
C PHE A 215 18.16 11.72 8.22
N ILE A 216 17.24 12.61 7.84
CA ILE A 216 16.97 12.90 6.42
C ILE A 216 18.21 13.47 5.74
N GLN A 217 18.89 14.45 6.34
CA GLN A 217 20.07 15.07 5.74
C GLN A 217 21.23 14.09 5.55
N THR A 218 21.38 13.13 6.48
CA THR A 218 22.42 12.12 6.43
C THR A 218 22.14 11.10 5.33
N ASN A 219 20.91 10.60 5.23
CA ASN A 219 20.59 9.45 4.39
C ASN A 219 20.00 9.81 3.01
N ALA A 220 19.46 11.01 2.80
CA ALA A 220 18.71 11.34 1.58
C ALA A 220 19.55 11.25 0.29
N LYS A 221 20.87 11.44 0.38
CA LYS A 221 21.78 11.34 -0.79
C LYS A 221 22.06 9.90 -1.19
N ASP A 222 21.94 8.97 -0.23
CA ASP A 222 22.36 7.59 -0.36
C ASP A 222 21.19 6.63 -0.62
N VAL A 223 19.95 7.15 -0.70
CA VAL A 223 18.74 6.36 -0.99
C VAL A 223 18.88 5.52 -2.28
N ARG A 224 19.65 6.01 -3.27
CA ARG A 224 19.90 5.29 -4.53
C ARG A 224 20.78 4.05 -4.38
N PHE A 225 21.40 3.84 -3.21
CA PHE A 225 22.33 2.75 -2.93
C PHE A 225 21.75 1.67 -2.01
N LEU A 226 20.46 1.75 -1.65
CA LEU A 226 19.84 0.80 -0.74
C LEU A 226 19.65 -0.59 -1.35
N ASP A 227 19.50 -0.68 -2.67
CA ASP A 227 19.18 -1.92 -3.41
C ASP A 227 20.25 -2.29 -4.46
N ILE A 228 21.52 -1.86 -4.28
CA ILE A 228 22.65 -2.28 -5.16
C ILE A 228 23.16 -3.67 -4.79
#